data_AF-X1KJ81-F1
#
_entry.id   AF-X1KJ81-F1
#
_cell.length_a   1.000
_cell.length_b   1.000
_cell.length_c   1.000
_cell.angle_alpha   90.00
_cell.angle_beta   90.00
_cell.angle_gamma   90.00
#
_symmetry.space_group_name_H-M   'P 1'
#
loop_
_entity.id
_entity.type
_entity.pdbx_description
1 polymer ?
#
loop_
_entity_poly.entity_id
_entity_poly.type
_entity_poly.pdbx_seq_one_letter_code
_entity_poly.pdbx_strand_id
1 'polypeptide(L)' 'TVQENYTKMVLTEISDARVKNLRKIFINDKKFNIICHDIENDFLDYDDNYFDIVVISAVIEHLLDPISVLKKIG' A
#
# COMPACT_ATOMS: atom_id res chain seq x y z
N THR A 1 -10.50 2.18 -15.24
CA THR A 1 -10.26 1.26 -14.09
C THR A 1 -10.26 2.06 -12.79
N VAL A 2 -10.33 1.44 -11.59
CA VAL A 2 -10.27 2.15 -10.29
C VAL A 2 -9.15 3.18 -10.28
N GLN A 3 -8.00 2.85 -10.87
CA GLN A 3 -6.85 3.74 -11.00
C GLN A 3 -7.22 5.10 -11.61
N GLU A 4 -7.90 5.18 -12.75
CA GLU A 4 -8.17 6.44 -13.48
C GLU A 4 -8.91 7.51 -12.66
N ASN A 5 -9.63 7.10 -11.60
CA ASN A 5 -10.45 8.00 -10.79
C ASN A 5 -9.70 8.68 -9.63
N TYR A 6 -8.46 8.29 -9.33
CA TYR A 6 -7.68 8.86 -8.21
C TYR A 6 -6.51 9.72 -8.71
N THR A 7 -6.14 10.75 -7.95
CA THR A 7 -5.05 11.67 -8.31
C THR A 7 -3.70 11.24 -7.74
N LYS A 8 -3.70 10.46 -6.64
CA LYS A 8 -2.53 9.89 -5.99
C LYS A 8 -2.82 8.46 -5.55
N MET A 9 -1.82 7.60 -5.65
CA MET A 9 -1.90 6.20 -5.23
C MET A 9 -0.63 5.79 -4.51
N VAL A 10 -0.78 5.16 -3.35
CA VAL A 10 0.33 4.57 -2.60
C VAL A 10 0.21 3.05 -2.72
N LEU A 11 1.24 2.41 -3.26
CA LEU A 11 1.31 0.96 -3.39
C LEU A 11 2.34 0.44 -2.39
N THR A 12 1.90 -0.45 -1.50
CA THR A 12 2.75 -1.12 -0.53
C THR A 12 3.01 -2.56 -0.96
N GLU A 13 4.21 -3.05 -0.69
CA GLU A 13 4.62 -4.44 -0.95
C GLU A 13 5.77 -4.79 -0.02
N ILE A 14 5.73 -5.97 0.60
CA ILE A 14 6.76 -6.41 1.55
C ILE A 14 8.02 -6.92 0.84
N SER A 15 7.88 -7.42 -0.39
CA SER A 15 9.00 -7.93 -1.18
C SER A 15 9.78 -6.82 -1.88
N ASP A 16 11.02 -6.57 -1.44
CA ASP A 16 11.93 -5.61 -2.07
C ASP A 16 12.13 -5.84 -3.59
N ALA A 17 12.21 -7.11 -4.01
CA ALA A 17 12.34 -7.46 -5.43
C ALA A 17 11.11 -7.00 -6.25
N ARG A 18 9.91 -7.18 -5.70
CA ARG A 18 8.67 -6.73 -6.34
C ARG A 18 8.55 -5.20 -6.32
N VAL A 19 8.92 -4.55 -5.22
CA VAL A 19 8.99 -3.07 -5.14
C VAL A 19 9.91 -2.50 -6.22
N LYS A 20 11.10 -3.08 -6.41
CA LYS A 20 12.01 -2.68 -7.50
C LYS A 20 11.38 -2.83 -8.88
N ASN A 21 10.62 -3.90 -9.11
CA ASN A 21 9.92 -4.10 -10.38
C ASN A 21 8.76 -3.11 -10.57
N LEU A 22 7.93 -2.89 -9.54
CA LEU A 22 6.84 -1.92 -9.57
C LEU A 22 7.34 -0.50 -9.84
N ARG A 23 8.45 -0.10 -9.20
CA ARG A 23 9.10 1.21 -9.46
C ARG A 23 9.56 1.36 -10.92
N LYS A 24 9.97 0.29 -11.59
CA LYS A 24 10.29 0.32 -13.02
C LYS A 24 9.04 0.42 -13.88
N ILE A 25 7.98 -0.31 -13.54
CA ILE A 25 6.70 -0.29 -14.26
C ILE A 25 6.08 1.11 -14.23
N PHE A 26 6.10 1.77 -13.07
CA PHE A 26 5.48 3.08 -12.85
C PHE A 26 6.48 4.24 -12.86
N ILE A 27 7.69 4.05 -13.41
CA ILE A 27 8.79 5.03 -13.34
C ILE A 27 8.41 6.43 -13.89
N ASN A 28 7.52 6.47 -14.88
CA ASN A 28 7.09 7.70 -15.54
C ASN A 28 5.74 8.22 -15.02
N ASP A 29 5.09 7.52 -14.09
CA ASP A 29 3.80 7.91 -13.55
C ASP A 29 3.94 8.46 -12.12
N LYS A 30 3.94 9.79 -12.02
CA LYS A 30 4.09 10.54 -10.76
C LYS A 30 2.93 10.32 -9.79
N LYS A 31 1.84 9.71 -10.22
CA LYS A 31 0.71 9.36 -9.37
C LYS A 31 1.03 8.28 -8.36
N PHE A 32 1.98 7.40 -8.69
CA PHE A 32 2.30 6.23 -7.87
C PHE A 32 3.49 6.53 -6.96
N ASN A 33 3.27 6.35 -5.66
CA ASN A 33 4.32 6.21 -4.67
C ASN A 33 4.43 4.72 -4.28
N ILE A 34 5.59 4.09 -4.51
CA ILE A 34 5.80 2.67 -4.23
C ILE A 34 6.72 2.52 -3.03
N ILE A 35 6.19 1.92 -1.97
CA ILE A 35 6.83 1.78 -0.66
C ILE A 35 7.05 0.30 -0.36
N CYS A 36 8.26 -0.05 0.07
CA CYS A 36 8.52 -1.34 0.68
C CYS A 36 8.03 -1.26 2.14
N HIS A 37 7.01 -2.04 2.47
CA HIS A 37 6.28 -1.87 3.73
C HIS A 37 5.74 -3.21 4.22
N ASP A 38 6.03 -3.54 5.47
CA ASP A 38 5.39 -4.63 6.19
C ASP A 38 4.19 -4.08 6.98
N ILE A 39 2.99 -4.45 6.57
CA ILE A 39 1.74 -3.97 7.16
C ILE A 39 1.55 -4.37 8.64
N GLU A 40 2.25 -5.42 9.11
CA GLU A 40 2.15 -5.84 10.52
C GLU A 40 3.07 -5.02 11.42
N ASN A 41 4.28 -4.74 10.95
CA ASN A 41 5.39 -4.26 11.77
C ASN A 41 5.76 -2.79 11.53
N ASP A 42 5.49 -2.26 10.34
CA ASP A 42 5.88 -0.91 9.95
C ASP A 42 4.70 0.06 9.98
N PHE A 43 5.01 1.35 10.12
CA PHE A 43 4.05 2.45 10.00
C PHE A 43 4.34 3.26 8.74
N LEU A 44 3.27 3.73 8.09
CA LEU A 44 3.39 4.70 7.03
C LEU A 44 3.33 6.11 7.62
N ASP A 45 4.24 6.98 7.18
CA ASP A 45 4.32 8.38 7.63
C ASP A 45 3.32 9.26 6.87
N TYR A 46 2.03 9.05 7.16
CA TYR A 46 0.92 9.86 6.68
C TYR A 46 0.02 10.24 7.85
N ASP A 47 -0.63 11.40 7.75
CA ASP A 47 -1.58 11.87 8.75
C ASP A 47 -2.81 10.94 8.86
N ASP A 48 -3.51 11.01 10.00
CA ASP A 48 -4.81 10.34 10.17
C ASP A 48 -5.80 10.82 9.11
N ASN A 49 -6.61 9.90 8.57
CA ASN A 49 -7.57 10.16 7.48
C ASN A 49 -6.94 10.70 6.18
N TYR A 50 -5.64 10.48 5.95
CA TYR A 50 -4.97 10.88 4.72
C TYR A 50 -5.50 10.16 3.47
N PHE A 51 -5.93 8.90 3.60
CA PHE A 51 -6.43 8.08 2.49
C PHE A 51 -7.96 8.06 2.45
N ASP A 52 -8.55 8.42 1.30
CA ASP A 52 -9.99 8.26 1.08
C ASP A 52 -10.41 6.79 1.02
N ILE A 53 -9.52 5.93 0.51
CA ILE A 53 -9.77 4.50 0.32
C ILE A 53 -8.50 3.70 0.57
N VAL A 54 -8.64 2.59 1.29
CA VAL A 54 -7.62 1.56 1.42
C VAL A 54 -8.09 0.28 0.72
N VAL A 55 -7.24 -0.27 -0.15
CA VAL A 55 -7.52 -1.52 -0.87
C VAL A 55 -6.54 -2.58 -0.39
N ILE A 56 -7.07 -3.68 0.13
CA ILE A 56 -6.29 -4.85 0.56
C ILE A 56 -6.78 -6.04 -0.27
N SER A 57 -5.88 -6.68 -1.01
CA SER A 57 -6.23 -7.79 -1.91
C SER A 57 -5.25 -8.94 -1.73
N ALA A 58 -5.78 -10.12 -1.36
CA ALA A 58 -5.00 -11.34 -1.14
C ALA A 58 -3.82 -11.17 -0.16
N VAL A 59 -4.02 -10.37 0.90
CA VAL A 59 -3.05 -10.13 1.98
C VAL A 59 -3.59 -10.61 3.32
N ILE A 60 -4.90 -10.46 3.57
CA ILE A 60 -5.53 -10.73 4.87
C ILE A 60 -5.28 -12.18 5.33
N GLU A 61 -5.32 -13.13 4.39
CA GLU A 61 -5.09 -14.55 4.62
C GLU A 61 -3.63 -14.90 5.00
N HIS A 62 -2.71 -13.96 4.85
CA HIS A 62 -1.28 -14.13 5.13
C HIS A 62 -0.82 -13.41 6.40
N LEU A 63 -1.70 -12.65 7.06
CA LEU A 63 -1.39 -11.93 8.30
C LEU A 63 -1.37 -12.88 9.50
N LEU A 64 -0.48 -12.63 10.46
CA LEU A 64 -0.44 -13.34 11.73
C LEU A 64 -1.58 -12.88 12.65
N ASP A 65 -1.86 -11.58 12.69
CA ASP A 65 -2.99 -10.99 13.42
C ASP A 65 -3.78 -9.98 12.54
N PRO A 66 -4.70 -10.48 11.70
CA PRO A 66 -5.46 -9.63 10.79
C PRO A 66 -6.35 -8.62 11.52
N ILE A 67 -6.84 -8.92 12.72
CA ILE A 67 -7.73 -8.02 13.47
C ILE A 67 -6.96 -6.80 13.97
N SER A 68 -5.75 -7.00 14.49
CA SER A 68 -4.90 -5.90 14.92
C SER A 68 -4.49 -5.00 13.75
N VAL A 69 -4.17 -5.58 12.59
CA VAL A 69 -3.88 -4.81 11.37
C VAL A 69 -5.08 -4.00 10.90
N LEU A 70 -6.27 -4.60 10.82
CA LEU A 70 -7.48 -3.90 10.37
C LEU A 70 -7.86 -2.73 11.29
N LYS A 71 -7.62 -2.85 12.60
CA LYS A 71 -7.81 -1.74 13.57
C LYS A 71 -6.80 -0.60 13.43
N LYS A 72 -5.64 -0.82 12.78
CA LYS A 72 -4.69 0.25 12.47
C LYS A 72 -5.11 1.05 11.24
N ILE A 73 -5.94 0.46 10.38
CA ILE A 73 -6.26 0.98 9.04
C ILE A 73 -7.65 1.63 9.00
N GLY A 74 -8.56 1.25 9.90
CA GLY A 74 -9.91 1.83 10.03
C GLY A 74 -10.16 2.39 11.42
#